data_AF-A0A6G4XYF9-F1
#
_entry.id   AF-A0A6G4XYF9-F1
#
_cell.length_a   1.000
_cell.length_b   1.000
_cell.length_c   1.000
_cell.angle_alpha   90.00
_cell.angle_beta   90.00
_cell.angle_gamma   90.00
#
_symmetry.space_group_name_H-M   'P 1'
#
loop_
_entity.id
_entity.type
_entity.pdbx_description
1 polymer ?
#
loop_
_entity_poly.entity_id
_entity_poly.type
_entity_poly.pdbx_seq_one_letter_code
_entity_poly.pdbx_strand_id
1 'polypeptide(L)'
;MRRRACAVLLAVGAVLLSGCGIRSTEVPTEFGAAPSRVPCTTSGADVAAQAAGGLPMQVFLVCGAQLVSVERSVRLGDGRTADDRVDVAQALLDELREDPSVA
;
A
#
# COMPACT_ATOMS: atom_id res chain seq x y z
N MET A 1 27.81 42.44 -33.81
CA MET A 1 28.31 41.06 -33.93
C MET A 1 27.97 40.17 -32.73
N ARG A 2 28.22 40.62 -31.49
CA ARG A 2 27.94 39.84 -30.25
C ARG A 2 26.52 39.27 -30.12
N ARG A 3 25.47 40.03 -30.45
CA ARG A 3 24.07 39.57 -30.37
C ARG A 3 23.74 38.43 -31.35
N ARG A 4 24.35 38.46 -32.54
CA ARG A 4 24.18 37.39 -33.56
C ARG A 4 24.90 36.11 -33.13
N ALA A 5 26.08 36.24 -32.53
CA ALA A 5 26.81 35.09 -31.97
C ALA A 5 26.04 34.40 -30.83
N CYS A 6 25.42 35.16 -29.92
CA CYS A 6 24.56 34.59 -28.88
C CYS A 6 23.34 33.86 -29.45
N ALA A 7 22.69 34.40 -30.48
CA ALA A 7 21.54 33.75 -31.11
C ALA A 7 21.92 32.42 -31.77
N VAL A 8 23.08 32.36 -32.42
CA VAL A 8 23.60 31.11 -33.02
C VAL A 8 23.93 30.08 -31.95
N LEU A 9 24.59 30.49 -30.86
CA LEU A 9 24.92 29.58 -29.75
C LEU A 9 23.67 29.00 -29.07
N LEU A 10 22.64 29.82 -28.87
CA LEU A 10 21.36 29.36 -28.30
C LEU A 10 20.63 28.39 -29.23
N ALA A 11 20.61 28.67 -30.55
CA ALA A 11 19.98 27.78 -31.53
C ALA A 11 20.70 26.42 -31.60
N VAL A 12 22.03 26.40 -31.60
CA VAL A 12 22.81 25.16 -31.58
C VAL A 12 22.60 24.38 -30.29
N GLY A 13 22.55 25.06 -29.14
CA GLY A 13 22.25 24.43 -27.86
C GLY A 13 20.87 23.74 -27.85
N ALA A 14 19.82 24.44 -28.30
CA ALA A 14 18.47 23.89 -28.33
C ALA A 14 18.36 22.60 -29.18
N VAL A 15 19.02 22.56 -30.34
CA VAL A 15 19.04 21.36 -31.21
C VAL A 15 19.71 20.19 -30.50
N LEU A 16 20.86 20.42 -29.87
CA LEU A 16 21.60 19.36 -29.15
C LEU A 16 20.79 18.81 -27.95
N LEU A 17 20.13 19.67 -27.19
CA LEU A 17 19.29 19.26 -26.05
C LEU A 17 17.99 18.55 -26.49
N SER A 18 17.38 18.94 -27.61
CA SER A 18 16.19 18.26 -28.16
C SER A 18 16.49 16.86 -28.74
N GLY A 19 17.77 16.56 -29.00
CA GLY A 19 18.25 15.26 -29.46
C GLY A 19 18.58 14.26 -28.35
N CYS A 20 18.67 14.70 -27.09
CA CYS A 20 18.94 13.85 -25.92
C CYS A 20 17.68 13.08 -25.45
N GLY A 21 17.21 12.18 -26.31
CA GLY A 21 17.04 10.77 -25.95
C GLY A 21 16.01 10.32 -24.91
N ILE A 22 15.19 11.17 -24.29
CA ILE A 22 14.04 10.68 -23.51
C ILE A 22 12.89 10.39 -24.46
N ARG A 23 13.01 9.29 -25.22
CA ARG A 23 11.86 8.66 -25.85
C ARG A 23 11.14 7.91 -24.76
N SER A 24 9.86 8.21 -24.53
CA SER A 24 8.99 7.30 -23.78
C SER A 24 9.10 5.94 -24.45
N THR A 25 9.77 5.00 -23.79
CA THR A 25 9.70 3.60 -24.18
C THR A 25 8.31 3.15 -23.77
N GLU A 26 7.34 3.39 -24.64
CA GLU A 26 6.05 2.73 -24.55
C GLU A 26 6.35 1.25 -24.68
N VAL A 27 6.32 0.55 -23.55
CA VAL A 27 6.36 -0.91 -23.54
C VAL A 27 5.09 -1.34 -24.26
N PRO A 28 5.17 -2.08 -25.39
CA PRO A 28 4.00 -2.64 -26.04
C PRO A 28 3.42 -3.68 -25.09
N THR A 29 2.52 -3.25 -24.22
CA THR A 29 1.85 -4.14 -23.30
C THR A 29 0.65 -4.74 -24.02
N GLU A 30 0.83 -5.93 -24.58
CA GLU A 30 -0.23 -6.82 -25.09
C GLU A 30 -1.04 -7.41 -23.91
N PHE A 31 -1.55 -6.58 -22.99
CA PHE A 31 -2.34 -7.04 -21.83
C PHE A 31 -3.86 -7.01 -22.05
N GLY A 32 -4.33 -6.80 -23.28
CA GLY A 32 -5.77 -6.70 -23.57
C GLY A 32 -6.42 -5.51 -22.86
N ALA A 33 -7.76 -5.52 -22.72
CA ALA A 33 -8.46 -4.45 -22.02
C ALA A 33 -7.87 -4.27 -20.60
N ALA A 34 -7.54 -3.03 -20.23
CA ALA A 34 -7.05 -2.72 -18.90
C ALA A 34 -7.98 -3.37 -17.87
N PRO A 35 -7.47 -4.22 -16.94
CA PRO A 35 -8.31 -4.80 -15.91
C PRO A 35 -9.02 -3.65 -15.24
N SER A 36 -10.35 -3.65 -15.33
CA SER A 36 -11.17 -2.72 -14.58
C SER A 36 -10.69 -2.82 -13.15
N ARG A 37 -10.40 -1.67 -12.53
CA ARG A 37 -10.05 -1.63 -11.10
C ARG A 37 -11.29 -2.02 -10.33
N VAL A 38 -11.58 -3.31 -10.28
CA VAL A 38 -12.59 -3.87 -9.40
C VAL A 38 -12.17 -3.41 -8.01
N PRO A 39 -13.01 -2.61 -7.34
CA PRO A 39 -12.70 -2.18 -5.99
C PRO A 39 -12.53 -3.45 -5.16
N CYS A 40 -11.40 -3.56 -4.48
CA CYS A 40 -11.28 -4.59 -3.47
C CYS A 40 -12.13 -4.17 -2.28
N THR A 41 -13.38 -4.58 -2.31
CA THR A 41 -14.27 -4.49 -1.17
C THR A 41 -14.00 -5.73 -0.33
N THR A 42 -13.37 -5.56 0.83
CA THR A 42 -13.46 -6.58 1.87
C THR A 42 -14.94 -6.67 2.24
N SER A 43 -15.59 -7.80 1.94
CA SER A 43 -16.91 -8.12 2.50
C SER A 43 -16.77 -7.87 4.00
N GLY A 44 -17.43 -6.84 4.52
CA GLY A 44 -17.35 -6.48 5.93
C GLY A 44 -17.85 -7.69 6.70
N ALA A 45 -16.91 -8.55 7.09
CA ALA A 45 -17.23 -9.82 7.71
C ALA A 45 -17.69 -9.47 9.12
N ASP A 46 -19.00 -9.28 9.28
CA ASP A 46 -19.77 -9.15 10.52
C ASP A 46 -18.93 -9.17 11.81
N VAL A 47 -18.14 -8.11 12.03
CA VAL A 47 -17.09 -8.07 13.07
C VAL A 47 -17.69 -7.96 14.47
N ALA A 48 -18.96 -7.56 14.55
CA ALA A 48 -19.71 -7.47 15.79
C ALA A 48 -19.86 -8.85 16.49
N ALA A 49 -19.77 -9.97 15.76
CA ALA A 49 -19.89 -11.31 16.34
C ALA A 49 -18.58 -11.81 17.01
N GLN A 50 -17.40 -11.35 16.55
CA GLN A 50 -16.09 -11.71 17.12
C GLN A 50 -15.68 -10.85 18.31
N ALA A 51 -16.45 -9.80 18.64
CA ALA A 51 -16.24 -8.94 19.80
C ALA A 51 -16.70 -9.58 21.12
N ALA A 52 -17.34 -10.75 21.09
CA ALA A 52 -17.68 -11.51 22.29
C ALA A 52 -16.41 -12.15 22.92
N GLY A 53 -15.59 -11.32 23.57
CA GLY A 53 -14.51 -11.77 24.47
C GLY A 53 -13.08 -11.43 24.06
N GLY A 54 -12.86 -10.49 23.12
CA GLY A 54 -11.51 -10.06 22.72
C GLY A 54 -11.32 -8.54 22.71
N LEU A 55 -10.07 -8.09 22.78
CA LEU A 55 -9.69 -6.68 22.67
C LEU A 55 -9.80 -6.26 21.19
N PRO A 56 -10.66 -5.29 20.84
CA PRO A 56 -10.80 -4.84 19.45
C PRO A 56 -9.57 -4.04 19.03
N MET A 57 -9.11 -4.30 17.81
CA MET A 57 -7.98 -3.60 17.20
C MET A 57 -8.24 -3.38 15.71
N GLN A 58 -7.78 -2.23 15.23
CA GLN A 58 -7.81 -1.90 13.81
C GLN A 58 -6.51 -2.34 13.15
N VAL A 59 -6.60 -3.24 12.16
CA VAL A 59 -5.47 -3.60 11.30
C VAL A 59 -5.70 -3.10 9.88
N PHE A 60 -4.62 -2.96 9.11
CA PHE A 60 -4.68 -2.57 7.70
C PHE A 60 -4.22 -3.73 6.84
N LEU A 61 -5.07 -4.17 5.91
CA LEU A 61 -4.72 -5.19 4.93
C LEU A 61 -4.36 -4.53 3.60
N VAL A 62 -3.37 -5.10 2.92
CA VAL A 62 -3.06 -4.72 1.53
C VAL A 62 -4.06 -5.41 0.62
N CYS A 63 -4.80 -4.61 -0.15
CA CYS A 63 -5.60 -5.15 -1.24
C CYS A 63 -5.31 -4.43 -2.56
N GLY A 64 -4.58 -5.11 -3.44
CA GLY A 64 -4.03 -4.50 -4.64
C GLY A 64 -3.08 -3.36 -4.29
N ALA A 65 -3.36 -2.16 -4.80
CA ALA A 65 -2.59 -0.94 -4.51
C ALA A 65 -3.20 -0.07 -3.39
N GLN A 66 -4.08 -0.62 -2.55
CA GLN A 66 -4.80 0.09 -1.50
C GLN A 66 -4.58 -0.57 -0.13
N LEU A 67 -4.65 0.23 0.93
CA LEU A 67 -4.74 -0.23 2.32
C LEU A 67 -6.19 -0.12 2.78
N VAL A 68 -6.76 -1.23 3.27
CA VAL A 68 -8.14 -1.29 3.77
C VAL A 68 -8.12 -1.60 5.25
N SER A 69 -8.84 -0.81 6.04
CA SER A 69 -8.98 -1.01 7.49
C SER A 69 -9.94 -2.16 7.78
N VAL A 70 -9.48 -3.15 8.55
CA VAL A 70 -10.30 -4.27 9.04
C VAL A 70 -10.20 -4.34 10.55
N GLU A 71 -11.34 -4.43 11.23
CA GLU A 71 -11.39 -4.58 12.68
C GLU A 71 -11.23 -6.08 13.03
N ARG A 72 -10.38 -6.36 14.02
CA ARG A 72 -10.04 -7.69 14.51
C ARG A 72 -10.12 -7.70 16.02
N SER A 73 -10.36 -8.85 16.63
CA SER A 73 -10.29 -9.01 18.07
C SER A 73 -9.13 -9.94 18.43
N VAL A 74 -8.38 -9.58 19.46
CA VAL A 74 -7.30 -10.43 20.02
C VAL A 74 -7.75 -10.94 21.38
N ARG A 75 -7.60 -12.24 21.60
CA ARG A 75 -7.92 -12.86 22.89
C ARG A 75 -6.74 -12.73 23.82
N LEU A 76 -7.01 -12.35 25.07
CA LEU A 76 -6.01 -12.45 26.12
C LEU A 76 -6.02 -13.88 26.65
N GLY A 77 -4.83 -14.47 26.79
CA GLY A 77 -4.67 -15.79 27.42
C GLY A 77 -5.05 -15.78 28.90
N ASP A 78 -5.29 -16.96 29.47
CA ASP A 78 -5.70 -17.10 30.87
C ASP A 78 -4.74 -16.39 31.83
N GLY A 79 -5.31 -15.58 32.74
CA GLY A 79 -4.55 -14.82 33.73
C GLY A 79 -3.98 -13.48 33.24
N ARG A 80 -4.11 -13.13 31.95
CA ARG A 80 -3.72 -11.82 31.41
C ARG A 80 -4.88 -10.82 31.51
N THR A 81 -4.57 -9.55 31.75
CA THR A 81 -5.56 -8.47 31.87
C THR A 81 -5.37 -7.38 30.82
N ALA A 82 -6.47 -6.76 30.37
CA ALA A 82 -6.42 -5.65 29.42
C ALA A 82 -5.89 -4.35 30.06
N ASP A 83 -5.82 -4.27 31.40
CA ASP A 83 -5.29 -3.11 32.12
C ASP A 83 -3.75 -3.07 32.11
N ASP A 84 -3.10 -4.24 31.99
CA ASP A 84 -1.65 -4.34 31.90
C ASP A 84 -1.20 -4.25 30.44
N ARG A 85 -0.42 -3.20 30.14
CA ARG A 85 0.10 -2.96 28.78
C ARG A 85 1.06 -4.05 28.32
N VAL A 86 1.79 -4.69 29.22
CA VAL A 86 2.72 -5.77 28.87
C VAL A 86 1.93 -7.00 28.43
N ASP A 87 0.87 -7.36 29.15
CA ASP A 87 -0.02 -8.46 28.80
C ASP A 87 -0.66 -8.26 27.42
N VAL A 88 -1.14 -7.05 27.14
CA VAL A 88 -1.69 -6.68 25.84
C VAL A 88 -0.62 -6.78 24.74
N ALA A 89 0.57 -6.21 24.97
CA ALA A 89 1.66 -6.26 23.99
C ALA A 89 2.10 -7.70 23.69
N GLN A 90 2.14 -8.57 24.70
CA GLN A 90 2.46 -9.98 24.53
C GLN A 90 1.37 -10.71 23.75
N ALA A 91 0.10 -10.51 24.08
CA ALA A 91 -1.01 -11.13 23.35
C ALA A 91 -1.01 -10.74 21.85
N LEU A 92 -0.74 -9.46 21.54
CA LEU A 92 -0.60 -8.99 20.16
C LEU A 92 0.58 -9.65 19.43
N LEU A 93 1.72 -9.79 20.11
CA LEU A 93 2.91 -10.38 19.53
C LEU A 93 2.76 -11.89 19.33
N ASP A 94 2.04 -12.56 20.21
CA ASP A 94 1.72 -13.98 20.10
C ASP A 94 0.83 -14.23 18.87
N GLU A 95 -0.22 -13.43 18.68
CA GLU A 95 -1.08 -13.48 17.48
C GLU A 95 -0.29 -13.25 16.17
N LEU A 96 0.64 -12.29 16.15
CA LEU A 96 1.48 -12.00 14.97
C LEU A 96 2.47 -13.12 14.61
N ARG A 97 2.74 -14.04 15.54
CA ARG A 97 3.61 -15.20 15.29
C ARG A 97 2.85 -16.39 14.74
N GLU A 98 1.52 -16.40 14.84
CA GLU A 98 0.72 -17.47 14.27
C GLU A 98 0.75 -17.40 12.73
N ASP A 99 0.70 -18.58 12.10
CA ASP A 99 0.59 -18.64 10.66
C ASP A 99 -0.75 -18.06 10.20
N PRO A 100 -0.78 -17.27 9.13
CA PRO A 100 -2.01 -16.70 8.63
C PRO A 100 -2.99 -17.82 8.22
N SER A 101 -4.25 -17.70 8.63
CA SER A 101 -5.30 -18.62 8.21
C SER A 101 -5.41 -18.64 6.70
N VAL A 102 -5.48 -19.83 6.09
CA VAL A 102 -5.86 -19.97 4.68
C VAL A 102 -7.31 -19.51 4.54
N ALA A 103 -7.52 -18.44 3.76
CA ALA A 103 -8.82 -17.81 3.52
C ALA A 103 -9.66 -18.60 2.51
#